data_AF-A0A662GII7-F1
#
_entry.id   AF-A0A662GII7-F1
#
_cell.length_a   1.000
_cell.length_b   1.000
_cell.length_c   1.000
_cell.angle_alpha   90.00
_cell.angle_beta   90.00
_cell.angle_gamma   90.00
#
_symmetry.space_group_name_H-M   'P 1'
#
loop_
_entity.id
_entity.type
_entity.pdbx_description
1 polymer ?
#
loop_
_entity_poly.entity_id
_entity_poly.type
_entity_poly.pdbx_seq_one_letter_code
_entity_poly.pdbx_strand_id
1 'polypeptide(L)'
;MVKVADEWFNECLKRGDDECFEETSRRFGFWIYSASYGSCFELGEKVREYVEKIKVPLRIYSSIIRFFCGVLTEDIEYDEETYRVLKRVLKYVAETCENKIIRSHAESLIELVENAERLKSGIECSG
;
A
#
# COMPACT_ATOMS: atom_id res chain seq x y z
N MET A 1 -4.27 -1.97 3.26
CA MET A 1 -4.13 -1.94 4.72
C MET A 1 -2.87 -2.65 5.15
N VAL A 2 -2.40 -2.43 6.38
CA VAL A 2 -1.31 -3.18 7.02
C VAL A 2 -1.92 -4.36 7.77
N LYS A 3 -1.58 -5.60 7.38
CA LYS A 3 -2.26 -6.82 7.87
C LYS A 3 -2.34 -6.92 9.39
N VAL A 4 -1.21 -6.75 10.10
CA VAL A 4 -1.18 -6.87 11.56
C VAL A 4 -2.05 -5.83 12.27
N ALA A 5 -2.23 -4.65 11.66
CA ALA A 5 -3.09 -3.61 12.20
C ALA A 5 -4.57 -3.90 11.92
N ASP A 6 -4.88 -4.44 10.73
CA ASP A 6 -6.24 -4.87 10.37
C ASP A 6 -6.72 -6.04 11.25
N GLU A 7 -5.86 -7.04 11.48
CA GLU A 7 -6.14 -8.14 12.40
C GLU A 7 -6.48 -7.61 13.80
N TRP A 8 -5.67 -6.69 14.32
CA TRP A 8 -5.89 -6.09 15.63
C TRP A 8 -7.17 -5.26 15.69
N PHE A 9 -7.46 -4.47 14.66
CA PHE A 9 -8.69 -3.68 14.54
C PHE A 9 -9.93 -4.60 14.54
N ASN A 10 -9.89 -5.68 13.76
CA ASN A 10 -10.97 -6.66 13.71
C ASN A 10 -11.16 -7.41 15.04
N GLU A 11 -10.09 -7.72 15.76
CA GLU A 11 -10.17 -8.28 17.11
C GLU A 11 -10.76 -7.29 18.12
N CYS A 12 -10.46 -6.00 17.99
CA CYS A 12 -11.06 -4.95 18.79
C CYS A 12 -12.57 -4.85 18.53
N LEU A 13 -12.99 -4.83 17.25
CA LEU A 13 -14.41 -4.81 16.89
C LEU A 13 -15.17 -6.02 17.44
N LYS A 14 -14.55 -7.20 17.43
CA LYS A 14 -15.13 -8.43 18.00
C LYS A 14 -15.31 -8.37 19.52
N ARG A 15 -14.50 -7.58 20.22
CA ARG A 15 -14.62 -7.34 21.66
C ARG A 15 -15.75 -6.36 22.02
N GLY A 16 -16.23 -5.59 21.04
CA GLY A 16 -17.28 -4.60 21.24
C GLY A 16 -16.76 -3.29 21.84
N ASP A 17 -15.48 -2.98 21.64
CA ASP A 17 -14.86 -1.72 22.09
C ASP A 17 -15.25 -0.57 21.12
N ASP A 18 -15.60 0.60 21.65
CA ASP A 18 -16.13 1.72 20.85
C ASP A 18 -15.06 2.60 20.16
N GLU A 19 -13.77 2.42 20.52
CA GLU A 19 -12.63 3.25 20.06
C GLU A 19 -11.63 2.52 19.15
N CYS A 20 -12.01 1.40 18.53
CA CYS A 20 -11.07 0.53 17.81
C CYS A 20 -10.22 1.24 16.76
N PHE A 21 -10.78 2.18 16.01
CA PHE A 21 -10.04 2.92 15.00
C PHE A 21 -8.94 3.79 15.62
N GLU A 22 -9.26 4.50 16.70
CA GLU A 22 -8.32 5.38 17.38
C GLU A 22 -7.22 4.58 18.08
N GLU A 23 -7.58 3.49 18.76
CA GLU A 23 -6.59 2.63 19.40
C GLU A 23 -5.64 1.98 18.40
N THR A 24 -6.15 1.48 17.27
CA THR A 24 -5.33 0.91 16.18
C THR A 24 -4.40 1.97 15.62
N SER A 25 -4.93 3.16 15.33
CA SER A 25 -4.16 4.27 14.77
C SER A 25 -3.06 4.76 15.73
N ARG A 26 -3.36 4.88 17.03
CA ARG A 26 -2.38 5.20 18.07
C ARG A 26 -1.27 4.14 18.14
N ARG A 27 -1.62 2.86 17.98
CA ARG A 27 -0.68 1.74 18.10
C ARG A 27 0.20 1.54 16.86
N PHE A 28 -0.38 1.63 15.67
CA PHE A 28 0.26 1.20 14.42
C PHE A 28 0.53 2.34 13.43
N GLY A 29 0.00 3.54 13.67
CA GLY A 29 0.11 4.68 12.75
C GLY A 29 -0.90 4.61 11.61
N PHE A 30 -0.57 5.15 10.43
CA PHE A 30 -1.41 5.04 9.25
C PHE A 30 -1.39 3.61 8.71
N TRP A 31 -2.51 2.91 8.79
CA TRP A 31 -2.61 1.49 8.48
C TRP A 31 -3.64 1.16 7.39
N ILE A 32 -4.48 2.10 6.99
CA ILE A 32 -5.44 1.94 5.89
C ILE A 32 -5.01 2.81 4.74
N TYR A 33 -5.11 2.30 3.51
CA TYR A 33 -4.99 3.12 2.31
C TYR A 33 -6.35 3.13 1.61
N SER A 34 -6.97 4.29 1.53
CA SER A 34 -8.32 4.49 0.99
C SER A 34 -8.26 5.22 -0.35
N ALA A 35 -7.84 4.53 -1.41
CA ALA A 35 -8.00 5.03 -2.77
C ALA A 35 -9.10 4.24 -3.49
N SER A 36 -9.91 4.92 -4.31
CA SER A 36 -10.96 4.24 -5.08
C SER A 36 -10.36 3.24 -6.10
N TYR A 37 -11.14 2.27 -6.57
CA TYR A 37 -10.70 1.35 -7.64
C TYR A 37 -10.18 2.09 -8.89
N GLY A 38 -10.85 3.17 -9.30
CA GLY A 38 -10.39 4.02 -10.39
C GLY A 38 -9.04 4.68 -10.08
N SER A 39 -8.82 5.09 -8.83
CA SER A 39 -7.57 5.67 -8.37
C SER A 39 -6.41 4.68 -8.29
N CYS A 40 -6.67 3.42 -7.89
CA CYS A 40 -5.67 2.35 -7.92
C CYS A 40 -5.29 1.99 -9.35
N PHE A 41 -6.26 1.97 -10.28
CA PHE A 41 -6.00 1.74 -11.69
C PHE A 41 -5.11 2.84 -12.32
N GLU A 42 -5.41 4.11 -12.05
CA GLU A 42 -4.60 5.25 -12.51
C GLU A 42 -3.17 5.21 -11.93
N LEU A 43 -3.02 4.84 -10.66
CA LEU A 43 -1.69 4.60 -10.08
C LEU A 43 -0.98 3.42 -10.74
N GLY A 44 -1.71 2.34 -11.04
CA GLY A 44 -1.18 1.14 -11.68
C GLY A 44 -0.52 1.41 -13.02
N GLU A 45 -1.08 2.29 -13.85
CA GLU A 45 -0.45 2.68 -15.11
C GLU A 45 0.89 3.40 -14.89
N LYS A 46 0.95 4.36 -13.97
CA LYS A 46 2.18 5.11 -13.65
C LYS A 46 3.24 4.26 -12.97
N VAL A 47 2.82 3.38 -12.08
CA VAL A 47 3.66 2.36 -11.44
C VAL A 47 4.26 1.46 -12.52
N ARG A 48 3.45 0.92 -13.44
CA ARG A 48 3.92 0.05 -14.52
C ARG A 48 4.97 0.72 -15.37
N GLU A 49 4.69 1.95 -15.84
CA GLU A 49 5.60 2.73 -16.66
C GLU A 49 7.00 2.85 -16.03
N TYR A 50 7.06 3.11 -14.72
CA TYR A 50 8.35 3.27 -14.04
C TYR A 50 9.03 1.94 -13.70
N VAL A 51 8.28 0.95 -13.23
CA VAL A 51 8.82 -0.38 -12.90
C VAL A 51 9.50 -1.02 -14.12
N GLU A 52 8.91 -0.87 -15.31
CA GLU A 52 9.49 -1.37 -16.56
C GLU A 52 10.81 -0.67 -16.92
N LYS A 53 10.92 0.65 -16.65
CA LYS A 53 12.16 1.42 -16.88
C LYS A 53 13.31 0.96 -15.99
N ILE A 54 13.03 0.61 -14.73
CA ILE A 54 14.06 0.23 -13.75
C ILE A 54 14.45 -1.26 -13.80
N LYS A 55 13.85 -2.06 -14.69
CA LYS A 55 14.21 -3.47 -14.98
C LYS A 55 14.39 -4.34 -13.73
N VAL A 56 13.38 -4.37 -12.87
CA VAL A 56 13.40 -5.19 -11.65
C VAL A 56 13.21 -6.69 -11.95
N PRO A 57 13.60 -7.59 -11.03
CA PRO A 57 13.33 -9.02 -11.16
C PRO A 57 11.84 -9.32 -11.38
N LEU A 58 11.54 -10.34 -12.20
CA LEU A 58 10.16 -10.71 -12.58
C LEU A 58 9.25 -10.98 -11.37
N ARG A 59 9.81 -11.56 -10.29
CA ARG A 59 9.08 -11.78 -9.04
C ARG A 59 8.56 -10.47 -8.45
N ILE A 60 9.43 -9.47 -8.29
CA ILE A 60 9.08 -8.16 -7.72
C ILE A 60 8.15 -7.41 -8.67
N TYR A 61 8.43 -7.45 -9.98
CA TYR A 61 7.53 -6.91 -10.99
C TYR A 61 6.11 -7.46 -10.82
N SER A 62 5.98 -8.78 -10.75
CA SER A 62 4.68 -9.45 -10.63
C SER A 62 3.96 -9.06 -9.33
N SER A 63 4.65 -9.05 -8.20
CA SER A 63 4.06 -8.65 -6.91
C SER A 63 3.53 -7.22 -6.93
N ILE A 64 4.31 -6.27 -7.45
CA ILE A 64 3.92 -4.86 -7.51
C ILE A 64 2.74 -4.68 -8.47
N ILE A 65 2.83 -5.19 -9.70
CA ILE A 65 1.78 -4.96 -10.71
C ILE A 65 0.45 -5.60 -10.30
N ARG A 66 0.47 -6.79 -9.69
CA ARG A 66 -0.76 -7.46 -9.21
C ARG A 66 -1.45 -6.63 -8.13
N PHE A 67 -0.70 -6.05 -7.20
CA PHE A 67 -1.25 -5.18 -6.15
C PHE A 67 -2.01 -3.96 -6.70
N PHE A 68 -1.62 -3.41 -7.85
CA PHE A 68 -2.32 -2.28 -8.49
C PHE A 68 -3.35 -2.68 -9.55
N CYS A 69 -3.53 -3.97 -9.84
CA CYS A 69 -4.30 -4.43 -11.00
C CYS A 69 -5.83 -4.41 -10.81
N GLY A 70 -6.35 -4.02 -9.63
CA GLY A 70 -7.76 -3.72 -9.38
C GLY A 70 -8.77 -4.88 -9.51
N VAL A 71 -8.38 -6.02 -10.10
CA VAL A 71 -9.27 -7.19 -10.36
C VAL A 71 -8.89 -8.40 -9.50
N LEU A 72 -7.63 -8.46 -9.07
CA LEU A 72 -7.10 -9.49 -8.18
C LEU A 72 -6.60 -8.77 -6.94
N THR A 73 -7.40 -8.77 -5.88
CA THR A 73 -6.96 -8.35 -4.54
C THR A 73 -5.88 -9.32 -4.10
N GLU A 74 -4.63 -8.88 -4.20
CA GLU A 74 -3.49 -9.68 -3.78
C GLU A 74 -2.64 -8.93 -2.79
N ASP A 75 -2.27 -9.67 -1.76
CA ASP A 75 -1.44 -9.18 -0.70
C ASP A 75 0.02 -9.16 -1.15
N ILE A 76 0.75 -8.16 -0.68
CA ILE A 76 2.21 -8.18 -0.71
C ILE A 76 2.67 -8.54 0.70
N GLU A 77 3.09 -9.79 0.86
CA GLU A 77 3.82 -10.25 2.05
C GLU A 77 5.08 -9.41 2.29
N TYR A 78 5.49 -9.29 3.55
CA TYR A 78 6.67 -8.52 3.88
C TYR A 78 7.92 -9.13 3.23
N ASP A 79 8.49 -8.37 2.30
CA ASP A 79 9.74 -8.66 1.62
C ASP A 79 10.49 -7.34 1.44
N GLU A 80 11.64 -7.22 2.10
CA GLU A 80 12.42 -5.98 2.19
C GLU A 80 12.77 -5.43 0.79
N GLU A 81 13.09 -6.32 -0.15
CA GLU A 81 13.44 -5.93 -1.51
C GLU A 81 12.23 -5.38 -2.27
N THR A 82 11.09 -6.07 -2.20
CA THR A 82 9.82 -5.65 -2.80
C THR A 82 9.37 -4.31 -2.24
N TYR A 83 9.45 -4.12 -0.92
CA TYR A 83 9.05 -2.88 -0.24
C TYR A 83 9.95 -1.71 -0.64
N ARG A 84 11.26 -1.95 -0.73
CA ARG A 84 12.22 -0.95 -1.22
C ARG A 84 11.91 -0.51 -2.65
N VAL A 85 11.61 -1.45 -3.55
CA VAL A 85 11.22 -1.14 -4.93
C VAL A 85 9.89 -0.40 -4.97
N LEU A 86 8.89 -0.87 -4.24
CA LEU A 86 7.56 -0.26 -4.18
C LEU A 86 7.63 1.20 -3.74
N LYS A 87 8.34 1.50 -2.64
CA LYS A 87 8.57 2.87 -2.17
C LYS A 87 9.28 3.72 -3.22
N ARG A 88 10.31 3.18 -3.89
CA ARG A 88 11.04 3.91 -4.94
C ARG A 88 10.11 4.29 -6.10
N VAL A 89 9.24 3.38 -6.51
CA VAL A 89 8.27 3.61 -7.59
C VAL A 89 7.25 4.66 -7.17
N LEU A 90 6.69 4.53 -5.97
CA LEU A 90 5.71 5.49 -5.46
C LEU A 90 6.30 6.89 -5.29
N LYS A 91 7.55 7.00 -4.81
CA LYS A 91 8.27 8.28 -4.72
C LYS A 91 8.43 8.93 -6.09
N TYR A 92 8.82 8.15 -7.09
CA TYR A 92 8.88 8.65 -8.46
C TYR A 92 7.52 9.16 -8.96
N VAL A 93 6.43 8.43 -8.70
CA VAL A 93 5.07 8.87 -9.09
C VAL A 93 4.68 10.15 -8.35
N ALA A 94 4.93 10.24 -7.04
CA ALA A 94 4.64 11.42 -6.24
C ALA A 94 5.43 12.67 -6.71
N GLU A 95 6.66 12.49 -7.19
CA GLU A 95 7.53 13.58 -7.64
C GLU A 95 7.27 14.02 -9.08
N THR A 96 6.85 13.09 -9.96
CA THR A 96 6.78 13.34 -11.42
C THR A 96 5.37 13.45 -12.00
N CYS A 97 4.35 12.99 -11.29
CA CYS A 97 2.98 13.05 -11.80
C CYS A 97 2.40 14.47 -11.66
N GLU A 98 1.88 15.05 -12.75
CA GLU A 98 1.24 16.37 -12.71
C GLU A 98 -0.12 16.35 -12.00
N ASN A 99 -0.78 15.19 -11.96
CA ASN A 99 -2.08 15.03 -11.32
C ASN A 99 -1.92 14.99 -9.78
N LYS A 100 -2.39 16.06 -9.11
CA LYS A 100 -2.34 16.22 -7.65
C LYS A 100 -3.00 15.08 -6.88
N ILE A 101 -4.07 14.49 -7.42
CA ILE A 101 -4.79 13.39 -6.78
C ILE A 101 -3.92 12.13 -6.79
N ILE A 102 -3.34 11.79 -7.96
CA ILE A 102 -2.43 10.65 -8.10
C ILE A 102 -1.20 10.81 -7.18
N ARG A 103 -0.66 12.03 -7.08
CA ARG A 103 0.43 12.33 -6.15
C ARG A 103 0.06 12.06 -4.70
N SER A 104 -1.08 12.60 -4.24
CA SER A 104 -1.55 12.42 -2.87
C SER A 104 -1.77 10.94 -2.54
N HIS A 105 -2.32 10.16 -3.47
CA HIS A 105 -2.47 8.73 -3.32
C HIS A 105 -1.11 8.00 -3.22
N ALA A 106 -0.13 8.37 -4.06
CA ALA A 106 1.21 7.80 -3.94
C ALA A 106 1.86 8.13 -2.59
N GLU A 107 1.69 9.35 -2.08
CA GLU A 107 2.17 9.79 -0.76
C GLU A 107 1.53 8.98 0.37
N SER A 108 0.20 8.84 0.41
CA SER A 108 -0.48 8.01 1.41
C SER A 108 -0.04 6.55 1.36
N LEU A 109 0.17 6.00 0.16
CA LEU A 109 0.61 4.62 0.03
C LEU A 109 2.07 4.43 0.47
N ILE A 110 2.93 5.43 0.30
CA ILE A 110 4.30 5.43 0.86
C ILE A 110 4.22 5.32 2.38
N GLU A 111 3.40 6.14 3.04
CA GLU A 111 3.24 6.09 4.50
C GLU A 111 2.73 4.73 4.98
N LEU A 112 1.79 4.13 4.24
CA LEU A 112 1.30 2.77 4.54
C LEU A 112 2.42 1.72 4.42
N VAL A 113 3.22 1.77 3.35
CA VAL A 113 4.33 0.83 3.14
C VAL A 113 5.42 1.01 4.19
N GLU A 114 5.71 2.25 4.61
CA GLU A 114 6.67 2.54 5.68
C GLU A 114 6.19 2.01 7.04
N ASN A 115 4.90 2.15 7.35
CA ASN A 115 4.33 1.56 8.57
C ASN A 115 4.35 0.03 8.52
N ALA A 116 3.99 -0.58 7.39
CA ALA A 116 4.07 -2.02 7.21
C ALA A 116 5.50 -2.55 7.36
N GLU A 117 6.49 -1.87 6.77
CA GLU A 117 7.91 -2.21 6.88
C GLU A 117 8.39 -2.17 8.33
N ARG A 118 8.05 -1.10 9.07
CA ARG A 118 8.37 -0.94 10.49
C ARG A 118 7.81 -2.08 11.34
N LEU A 119 6.62 -2.57 10.97
CA LEU A 119 5.92 -3.65 11.66
C LEU A 119 6.29 -5.04 11.12
N LYS A 120 7.13 -5.12 10.08
CA LYS A 120 7.42 -6.36 9.33
C LYS A 120 6.15 -7.11 8.91
N SER A 121 5.13 -6.35 8.54
CA SER A 121 3.80 -6.84 8.18
C SER A 121 3.62 -6.78 6.67
N GLY A 122 2.83 -7.71 6.13
CA GLY A 122 2.31 -7.59 4.78
C GLY A 122 1.33 -6.42 4.63
N ILE A 123 1.06 -6.06 3.37
CA ILE A 123 0.03 -5.11 2.98
C ILE A 123 -0.99 -5.79 2.07
N GLU A 124 -2.23 -5.36 2.16
CA GLU A 124 -3.35 -5.87 1.37
C GLU A 124 -4.15 -4.72 0.75
N CYS A 125 -4.94 -5.01 -0.28
CA CYS A 125 -5.88 -4.03 -0.80
C CYS A 125 -7.12 -3.98 0.08
N SER A 126 -7.46 -2.80 0.61
CA SER A 126 -8.80 -2.52 1.13
C SER A 126 -9.66 -1.92 0.02
N GLY A 127 -10.81 -2.54 -0.25
CA GLY A 127 -11.85 -2.03 -1.15
C GLY A 127 -13.16 -1.90 -0.42
#